data_AF-A0A1S3AI43-F1
#
_entry.id   AF-A0A1S3AI43-F1
#
_cell.length_a   1.000
_cell.length_b   1.000
_cell.length_c   1.000
_cell.angle_alpha   90.00
_cell.angle_beta   90.00
_cell.angle_gamma   90.00
#
_symmetry.space_group_name_H-M   'P 1'
#
loop_
_entity.id
_entity.type
_entity.pdbx_description
1 polymer ?
#
loop_
_entity_poly.entity_id
_entity_poly.type
_entity_poly.pdbx_seq_one_letter_code
_entity_poly.pdbx_strand_id
1 'polypeptide(L)'
;MIISSLKTSVAVLAFIGLHVSALDSFIAAVYEHTVILPNKTETPVSQDDALFLMNKNIDVLERAIKQAAKQNAQIIVTPEDSLYGWTFTRETIFPYLEDVPDPQVDWNPCQDPHRFGHTPVQTRLSCLAKNNSIYVLANIGDKKPCNSHKSVCPPNGYYQYNTNVVYDSEGKLVARYHKYHLYSELQFDVPEKPELVTFNTTFGRFGIFTCFDILFHDPAVNLVEDFLVDTILLPTAWMNVLPLLTAIEFHSAWAMGMRVNLLVANAHNVNLNMTGSGIYAPHAPKIYHYDMETDLGKLLLSKVDTHPRISPVYPPAVNWRAYATSINPFPVQDTFRGFVSRDEFNFTELFGNSGNITVCQKELCCHLSYRMLGKEKNEVYVLGAFTGLHGRRKSEYWQVCVMLKCRTMDLTTCGQSVETALTRFEMFSLSGTFGTEYVFPEVLHTKIHLSPGRFECLKDGRLVNKNGSFEPILTVSLFGRWYMKDSLSTSGEIRSPTVTYLLISISLIIVVLPSIVMV
;
A
#
# COMPACT_ATOMS: atom_id res chain seq x y z
N MET A 1 81.91 4.99 -19.66
CA MET A 1 81.52 5.19 -18.25
C MET A 1 80.34 6.14 -18.25
N ILE A 2 79.13 5.64 -18.00
CA ILE A 2 77.96 6.29 -17.38
C ILE A 2 77.00 5.12 -17.12
N ILE A 3 76.82 4.78 -15.85
CA ILE A 3 75.87 3.79 -15.35
C ILE A 3 74.57 4.58 -15.12
N SER A 4 73.51 4.32 -15.88
CA SER A 4 72.19 4.89 -15.58
C SER A 4 71.34 3.84 -14.86
N SER A 5 71.15 4.03 -13.55
CA SER A 5 70.23 3.25 -12.73
C SER A 5 68.79 3.63 -13.05
N LEU A 6 68.01 2.73 -13.64
CA LEU A 6 66.56 2.90 -13.75
C LEU A 6 65.93 2.52 -12.40
N LYS A 7 65.49 3.51 -11.64
CA LYS A 7 64.67 3.28 -10.44
C LYS A 7 63.25 2.92 -10.89
N THR A 8 62.86 1.67 -10.70
CA THR A 8 61.47 1.23 -10.82
C THR A 8 60.72 1.62 -9.54
N SER A 9 59.93 2.70 -9.61
CA SER A 9 58.96 3.03 -8.56
C SER A 9 57.69 2.21 -8.80
N VAL A 10 57.38 1.30 -7.87
CA VAL A 10 56.11 0.58 -7.83
C VAL A 10 55.09 1.45 -7.10
N ALA A 11 54.07 1.92 -7.82
CA ALA A 11 52.91 2.57 -7.21
C ALA A 11 51.98 1.49 -6.65
N VAL A 12 51.93 1.35 -5.33
CA VAL A 12 50.95 0.51 -4.65
C VAL A 12 49.66 1.32 -4.52
N LEU A 13 48.72 1.08 -5.43
CA LEU A 13 47.34 1.57 -5.30
C LEU A 13 46.63 0.71 -4.24
N ALA A 14 46.65 1.19 -3.00
CA ALA A 14 45.79 0.66 -1.95
C ALA A 14 44.35 1.11 -2.24
N PHE A 15 43.54 0.20 -2.79
CA PHE A 15 42.08 0.36 -2.79
C PHE A 15 41.60 0.29 -1.33
N ILE A 16 41.48 1.46 -0.70
CA ILE A 16 40.69 1.60 0.52
C ILE A 16 39.24 1.50 0.06
N GLY A 17 38.71 0.27 -0.01
CA GLY A 17 37.29 0.05 -0.09
C GLY A 17 36.67 0.61 1.20
N LEU A 18 36.13 1.82 1.15
CA LEU A 18 35.17 2.27 2.13
C LEU A 18 33.98 1.31 2.02
N HIS A 19 33.96 0.27 2.85
CA HIS A 19 32.74 -0.48 3.13
C HIS A 19 31.78 0.50 3.81
N VAL A 20 31.00 1.22 3.00
CA VAL A 20 29.73 1.78 3.47
C VAL A 20 28.87 0.57 3.78
N SER A 21 28.86 0.14 5.04
CA SER A 21 28.03 -0.97 5.48
C SER A 21 26.57 -0.54 5.31
N ALA A 22 25.88 -1.12 4.33
CA ALA A 22 24.43 -1.07 4.27
C ALA A 22 23.88 -1.57 5.62
N LEU A 23 22.88 -0.89 6.16
CA LEU A 23 22.28 -1.29 7.43
C LEU A 23 21.47 -2.58 7.22
N ASP A 24 21.57 -3.54 8.15
CA ASP A 24 20.72 -4.75 8.09
C ASP A 24 19.24 -4.43 8.39
N SER A 25 19.01 -3.32 9.09
CA SER A 25 17.69 -2.89 9.58
C SER A 25 17.67 -1.40 9.91
N PHE A 26 16.47 -0.83 9.92
CA PHE A 26 16.23 0.57 10.29
C PHE A 26 15.00 0.72 11.17
N ILE A 27 14.90 1.84 11.88
CA ILE A 27 13.73 2.24 12.65
C ILE A 27 12.86 3.09 11.74
N ALA A 28 11.69 2.57 11.41
CA ALA A 28 10.63 3.26 10.70
C ALA A 28 9.71 3.96 11.70
N ALA A 29 9.17 5.11 11.31
CA ALA A 29 8.10 5.79 12.01
C ALA A 29 6.92 6.09 11.09
N VAL A 30 5.71 6.03 11.63
CA VAL A 30 4.49 6.51 10.97
C VAL A 30 3.67 7.31 11.97
N TYR A 31 3.02 8.37 11.52
CA TYR A 31 2.19 9.22 12.37
C TYR A 31 0.74 9.22 11.89
N GLU A 32 -0.16 8.74 12.74
CA GLU A 32 -1.60 8.94 12.58
C GLU A 32 -1.96 10.36 13.03
N HIS A 33 -2.54 11.18 12.15
CA HIS A 33 -2.71 12.62 12.38
C HIS A 33 -4.17 13.04 12.45
N THR A 34 -4.56 13.69 13.55
CA THR A 34 -5.83 14.42 13.64
C THR A 34 -5.71 15.75 12.89
N VAL A 35 -6.08 15.74 11.61
CA VAL A 35 -5.92 16.90 10.71
C VAL A 35 -6.75 18.09 11.19
N ILE A 36 -6.13 19.26 11.32
CA ILE A 36 -6.83 20.52 11.55
C ILE A 36 -7.44 20.94 10.21
N LEU A 37 -8.76 20.77 10.07
CA LEU A 37 -9.49 21.01 8.83
C LEU A 37 -9.78 22.51 8.63
N PRO A 38 -9.83 22.99 7.37
CA PRO A 38 -10.31 24.33 7.05
C PRO A 38 -11.82 24.43 7.33
N ASN A 39 -12.29 25.65 7.56
CA ASN A 39 -13.72 25.92 7.50
C ASN A 39 -14.23 25.72 6.07
N LYS A 40 -15.42 25.12 5.93
CA LYS A 40 -16.07 24.98 4.63
C LYS A 40 -16.42 26.37 4.08
N THR A 41 -15.88 26.70 2.93
CA THR A 41 -16.08 27.98 2.23
C THR A 41 -16.48 27.72 0.78
N GLU A 42 -17.35 28.56 0.23
CA GLU A 42 -17.75 28.49 -1.19
C GLU A 42 -16.76 29.20 -2.11
N THR A 43 -16.02 30.17 -1.56
CA THR A 43 -15.02 30.97 -2.26
C THR A 43 -13.61 30.61 -1.79
N PRO A 44 -12.59 30.67 -2.67
CA PRO A 44 -11.20 30.43 -2.26
C PRO A 44 -10.75 31.39 -1.16
N VAL A 45 -9.99 30.87 -0.20
CA VAL A 45 -9.29 31.67 0.82
C VAL A 45 -8.05 32.36 0.22
N SER A 46 -7.45 33.30 0.95
CA SER A 46 -6.16 33.85 0.55
C SER A 46 -5.03 32.80 0.66
N GLN A 47 -3.92 33.01 -0.06
CA GLN A 47 -2.74 32.14 0.08
C GLN A 47 -2.14 32.22 1.49
N ASP A 48 -2.21 33.38 2.15
CA ASP A 48 -1.73 33.56 3.53
C ASP A 48 -2.58 32.76 4.52
N ASP A 49 -3.91 32.74 4.36
CA ASP A 49 -4.82 31.94 5.20
C ASP A 49 -4.60 30.43 4.98
N ALA A 50 -4.44 30.01 3.72
CA ALA A 50 -4.13 28.62 3.38
C ALA A 50 -2.80 28.18 4.00
N LEU A 51 -1.75 29.00 3.84
CA LEU A 51 -0.44 28.77 4.42
C LEU A 51 -0.48 28.76 5.96
N PHE A 52 -1.26 29.63 6.57
CA PHE A 52 -1.45 29.67 8.02
C PHE A 52 -2.07 28.37 8.55
N LEU A 53 -3.10 27.84 7.88
CA LEU A 53 -3.68 26.54 8.24
C LEU A 53 -2.68 25.40 8.06
N MET A 54 -2.01 25.33 6.90
CA MET A 54 -1.00 24.29 6.64
C MET A 54 0.09 24.33 7.69
N ASN A 55 0.56 25.52 8.09
CA ASN A 55 1.56 25.67 9.13
C ASN A 55 1.08 25.16 10.50
N LYS A 56 -0.20 25.32 10.86
CA LYS A 56 -0.73 24.70 12.10
C LYS A 56 -0.66 23.19 12.06
N ASN A 57 -0.98 22.57 10.93
CA ASN A 57 -0.82 21.13 10.76
C ASN A 57 0.66 20.73 10.82
N ILE A 58 1.55 21.46 10.13
CA ILE A 58 3.00 21.23 10.19
C ILE A 58 3.53 21.37 11.62
N ASP A 59 3.00 22.28 12.47
CA ASP A 59 3.40 22.38 13.89
C ASP A 59 3.13 21.08 14.66
N VAL A 60 2.03 20.39 14.36
CA VAL A 60 1.70 19.09 14.96
C VAL A 60 2.66 18.02 14.45
N LEU A 61 2.86 17.96 13.13
CA LEU A 61 3.75 16.99 12.49
C LEU A 61 5.21 17.18 12.93
N GLU A 62 5.67 18.41 13.10
CA GLU A 62 6.99 18.76 13.59
C GLU A 62 7.28 18.13 14.96
N ARG A 63 6.29 18.09 15.86
CA ARG A 63 6.43 17.40 17.16
C ARG A 63 6.63 15.91 16.98
N ALA A 64 5.85 15.28 16.09
CA ALA A 64 5.99 13.85 15.78
C ALA A 64 7.34 13.52 15.12
N ILE A 65 7.78 14.33 14.15
CA ILE A 65 9.08 14.21 13.47
C ILE A 65 10.23 14.33 14.47
N LYS A 66 10.21 15.36 15.32
CA LYS A 66 11.21 15.55 16.40
C LYS A 66 11.23 14.37 17.37
N GLN A 67 10.06 13.85 17.74
CA GLN A 67 9.97 12.70 18.65
C GLN A 67 10.45 11.40 18.00
N ALA A 68 10.19 11.21 16.70
CA ALA A 68 10.69 10.06 15.95
C ALA A 68 12.22 10.10 15.81
N ALA A 69 12.77 11.26 15.44
CA ALA A 69 14.21 11.46 15.33
C ALA A 69 14.94 11.28 16.67
N LYS A 70 14.37 11.76 17.79
CA LYS A 70 14.89 11.50 19.15
C LYS A 70 14.94 10.01 19.51
N GLN A 71 14.12 9.19 18.86
CA GLN A 71 14.10 7.73 19.00
C GLN A 71 14.86 7.03 17.87
N ASN A 72 15.73 7.76 17.16
CA ASN A 72 16.59 7.29 16.08
C ASN A 72 15.84 6.69 14.88
N ALA A 73 14.61 7.13 14.60
CA ALA A 73 13.94 6.79 13.36
C ALA A 73 14.72 7.36 12.16
N GLN A 74 14.97 6.54 11.14
CA GLN A 74 15.60 6.98 9.90
C GLN A 74 14.61 7.59 8.90
N ILE A 75 13.34 7.23 9.02
CA ILE A 75 12.27 7.74 8.16
C ILE A 75 10.96 7.88 8.94
N ILE A 76 10.19 8.91 8.63
CA ILE A 76 8.82 9.10 9.10
C ILE A 76 7.86 9.37 7.94
N VAL A 77 6.71 8.69 7.95
CA VAL A 77 5.61 8.90 7.01
C VAL A 77 4.49 9.67 7.71
N THR A 78 3.96 10.71 7.07
CA THR A 78 2.74 11.41 7.49
C THR A 78 1.58 11.15 6.52
N PRO A 79 0.31 11.36 6.93
CA PRO A 79 -0.83 10.96 6.13
C PRO A 79 -1.06 11.76 4.85
N GLU A 80 -1.91 11.21 3.98
CA GLU A 80 -2.52 11.93 2.86
C GLU A 80 -3.37 13.09 3.39
N ASP A 81 -3.41 14.21 2.65
CA ASP A 81 -4.19 15.41 3.00
C ASP A 81 -3.90 15.98 4.39
N SER A 82 -2.74 15.61 4.98
CA SER A 82 -2.41 15.93 6.38
C SER A 82 -2.17 17.42 6.66
N LEU A 83 -2.00 18.24 5.62
CA LEU A 83 -1.76 19.67 5.77
C LEU A 83 -3.02 20.53 5.59
N TYR A 84 -3.99 20.07 4.81
CA TYR A 84 -5.12 20.88 4.37
C TYR A 84 -6.49 20.16 4.37
N GLY A 85 -6.55 18.84 4.56
CA GLY A 85 -7.79 18.06 4.57
C GLY A 85 -8.34 17.71 3.18
N TRP A 86 -9.59 17.29 3.09
CA TRP A 86 -10.13 16.59 1.91
C TRP A 86 -11.42 17.21 1.33
N THR A 87 -11.87 18.37 1.81
CA THR A 87 -13.13 18.98 1.36
C THR A 87 -12.87 20.21 0.49
N PHE A 88 -12.70 20.00 -0.82
CA PHE A 88 -12.36 21.06 -1.76
C PHE A 88 -13.04 20.94 -3.13
N THR A 89 -13.10 22.06 -3.83
CA THR A 89 -13.26 22.15 -5.29
C THR A 89 -11.91 22.50 -5.90
N ARG A 90 -11.82 22.51 -7.24
CA ARG A 90 -10.59 22.94 -7.92
C ARG A 90 -10.17 24.35 -7.53
N GLU A 91 -11.12 25.25 -7.39
CA GLU A 91 -10.89 26.65 -7.05
C GLU A 91 -10.48 26.80 -5.59
N THR A 92 -11.15 26.11 -4.66
CA THR A 92 -10.90 26.28 -3.23
C THR A 92 -9.63 25.60 -2.75
N ILE A 93 -9.12 24.56 -3.44
CA ILE A 93 -7.80 23.97 -3.14
C ILE A 93 -6.65 24.84 -3.69
N PHE A 94 -6.87 25.62 -4.74
CA PHE A 94 -5.78 26.30 -5.47
C PHE A 94 -4.83 27.14 -4.59
N PRO A 95 -5.31 27.88 -3.55
CA PRO A 95 -4.44 28.63 -2.64
C PRO A 95 -3.48 27.76 -1.81
N TYR A 96 -3.76 26.46 -1.66
CA TYR A 96 -2.94 25.50 -0.90
C TYR A 96 -1.84 24.85 -1.75
N LEU A 97 -1.83 25.04 -3.07
CA LEU A 97 -0.95 24.36 -4.00
C LEU A 97 0.36 25.13 -4.24
N GLU A 98 1.48 24.41 -4.29
CA GLU A 98 2.79 24.91 -4.74
C GLU A 98 3.20 24.25 -6.06
N ASP A 99 4.14 24.84 -6.80
CA ASP A 99 4.78 24.15 -7.93
C ASP A 99 5.94 23.31 -7.37
N VAL A 100 5.77 21.98 -7.35
CA VAL A 100 6.75 21.02 -6.84
C VAL A 100 7.65 20.53 -8.00
N PRO A 101 8.93 20.88 -8.06
CA PRO A 101 9.77 20.52 -9.21
C PRO A 101 10.05 19.00 -9.25
N ASP A 102 10.55 18.53 -10.39
CA ASP A 102 11.05 17.15 -10.48
C ASP A 102 12.32 16.99 -9.61
N PRO A 103 12.45 15.93 -8.79
CA PRO A 103 13.64 15.72 -7.95
C PRO A 103 14.99 15.74 -8.70
N GLN A 104 15.00 15.50 -10.02
CA GLN A 104 16.21 15.60 -10.85
C GLN A 104 16.84 17.00 -10.88
N VAL A 105 16.11 18.05 -10.47
CA VAL A 105 16.67 19.40 -10.36
C VAL A 105 17.72 19.53 -9.26
N ASP A 106 17.88 18.51 -8.41
CA ASP A 106 18.83 18.47 -7.29
C ASP A 106 18.70 19.70 -6.39
N TRP A 107 17.62 19.73 -5.60
CA TRP A 107 17.26 20.90 -4.82
C TRP A 107 17.06 20.56 -3.34
N ASN A 108 17.66 21.40 -2.51
CA ASN A 108 17.46 21.43 -1.07
C ASN A 108 16.72 22.73 -0.70
N PRO A 109 15.39 22.70 -0.54
CA PRO A 109 14.60 23.89 -0.22
C PRO A 109 15.05 24.63 1.05
N CYS A 110 15.56 23.90 2.06
CA CYS A 110 16.04 24.52 3.29
C CYS A 110 17.33 25.33 3.10
N GLN A 111 18.15 25.00 2.10
CA GLN A 111 19.40 25.69 1.81
C GLN A 111 19.25 26.79 0.75
N ASP A 112 18.37 26.57 -0.23
CA ASP A 112 18.13 27.49 -1.35
C ASP A 112 16.61 27.71 -1.56
N PRO A 113 15.92 28.36 -0.61
CA PRO A 113 14.47 28.46 -0.60
C PRO A 113 13.88 29.31 -1.73
N HIS A 114 14.71 30.12 -2.41
CA HIS A 114 14.24 31.07 -3.42
C HIS A 114 14.43 30.57 -4.86
N ARG A 115 15.04 29.40 -5.06
CA ARG A 115 15.35 28.84 -6.39
C ARG A 115 14.12 28.69 -7.30
N PHE A 116 12.99 28.29 -6.73
CA PHE A 116 11.73 28.02 -7.46
C PHE A 116 10.59 28.96 -7.03
N GLY A 117 10.93 30.19 -6.65
CA GLY A 117 9.94 31.20 -6.27
C GLY A 117 9.41 30.98 -4.85
N HIS A 118 8.10 31.15 -4.65
CA HIS A 118 7.48 31.07 -3.33
C HIS A 118 7.02 29.64 -3.02
N THR A 119 7.84 28.91 -2.25
CA THR A 119 7.63 27.49 -1.87
C THR A 119 7.77 27.26 -0.35
N PRO A 120 7.02 28.00 0.49
CA PRO A 120 7.18 27.96 1.94
C PRO A 120 6.90 26.60 2.58
N VAL A 121 5.94 25.82 2.07
CA VAL A 121 5.62 24.48 2.59
C VAL A 121 6.78 23.52 2.29
N GLN A 122 7.27 23.48 1.05
CA GLN A 122 8.43 22.67 0.67
C GLN A 122 9.68 23.04 1.48
N THR A 123 9.93 24.35 1.65
CA THR A 123 11.03 24.88 2.48
C THR A 123 10.94 24.38 3.92
N ARG A 124 9.75 24.48 4.53
CA ARG A 124 9.54 24.07 5.92
C ARG A 124 9.73 22.56 6.11
N LEU A 125 9.17 21.73 5.23
CA LEU A 125 9.31 20.28 5.28
C LEU A 125 10.78 19.83 5.07
N SER A 126 11.47 20.44 4.11
CA SER A 126 12.90 20.23 3.88
C SER A 126 13.73 20.56 5.12
N CYS A 127 13.46 21.69 5.79
CA CYS A 127 14.17 22.06 7.02
C CYS A 127 13.84 21.12 8.19
N LEU A 128 12.61 20.60 8.28
CA LEU A 128 12.27 19.61 9.29
C LEU A 128 13.05 18.31 9.11
N ALA A 129 13.20 17.84 7.87
CA ALA A 129 14.01 16.68 7.56
C ALA A 129 15.50 16.92 7.90
N LYS A 130 16.08 18.02 7.39
CA LYS A 130 17.47 18.41 7.63
C LYS A 130 17.80 18.57 9.12
N ASN A 131 17.01 19.35 9.85
CA ASN A 131 17.31 19.70 11.24
C ASN A 131 17.16 18.53 12.21
N ASN A 132 16.44 17.48 11.81
CA ASN A 132 16.26 16.28 12.61
C ASN A 132 17.00 15.07 12.02
N SER A 133 17.74 15.25 10.92
CA SER A 133 18.50 14.20 10.23
C SER A 133 17.68 12.93 9.97
N ILE A 134 16.46 13.12 9.47
CA ILE A 134 15.47 12.06 9.24
C ILE A 134 14.83 12.24 7.86
N TYR A 135 14.56 11.14 7.15
CA TYR A 135 13.75 11.20 5.93
C TYR A 135 12.30 11.53 6.30
N VAL A 136 11.70 12.50 5.62
CA VAL A 136 10.31 12.91 5.85
C VAL A 136 9.53 12.72 4.56
N LEU A 137 8.52 11.85 4.60
CA LEU A 137 7.48 11.84 3.59
C LEU A 137 6.29 12.65 4.09
N ALA A 138 5.86 13.62 3.27
CA ALA A 138 4.60 14.34 3.44
C ALA A 138 3.76 14.31 2.16
N ASN A 139 2.44 14.51 2.31
CA ASN A 139 1.52 14.70 1.20
C ASN A 139 1.08 16.16 1.14
N ILE A 140 1.23 16.77 -0.04
CA ILE A 140 0.92 18.16 -0.35
C ILE A 140 0.17 18.26 -1.69
N GLY A 141 -0.27 19.45 -2.06
CA GLY A 141 -0.86 19.71 -3.36
C GLY A 141 0.14 20.34 -4.33
N ASP A 142 0.24 19.80 -5.54
CA ASP A 142 1.05 20.34 -6.62
C ASP A 142 0.16 21.07 -7.64
N LYS A 143 0.67 22.16 -8.21
CA LYS A 143 0.09 22.81 -9.40
C LYS A 143 1.13 22.90 -10.51
N LYS A 144 0.71 22.57 -11.73
CA LYS A 144 1.56 22.61 -12.92
C LYS A 144 0.94 23.49 -13.99
N PRO A 145 1.58 24.61 -14.40
CA PRO A 145 1.04 25.44 -15.47
C PRO A 145 0.98 24.63 -16.77
N CYS A 146 -0.09 24.79 -17.53
CA CYS A 146 -0.27 24.18 -18.83
C CYS A 146 -0.79 25.19 -19.85
N ASN A 147 -0.41 24.99 -21.12
CA ASN A 147 -0.88 25.84 -22.21
C ASN A 147 -2.28 25.40 -22.66
N SER A 148 -3.24 26.32 -22.63
CA SER A 148 -4.63 26.11 -23.06
C SER A 148 -4.81 25.70 -24.52
N HIS A 149 -3.76 25.84 -25.35
CA HIS A 149 -3.74 25.36 -26.73
C HIS A 149 -3.66 23.83 -26.87
N LYS A 150 -3.35 23.09 -25.80
CA LYS A 150 -3.48 21.63 -25.76
C LYS A 150 -4.88 21.25 -25.26
N SER A 151 -5.53 20.29 -25.92
CA SER A 151 -6.92 19.86 -25.66
C SER A 151 -7.20 19.27 -24.27
N VAL A 152 -6.20 19.15 -23.39
CA VAL A 152 -6.28 18.48 -22.08
C VAL A 152 -5.95 19.42 -20.91
N CYS A 153 -5.58 20.68 -21.16
CA CYS A 153 -5.28 21.63 -20.08
C CYS A 153 -6.58 22.15 -19.43
N PRO A 154 -6.72 22.09 -18.09
CA PRO A 154 -7.91 22.60 -17.41
C PRO A 154 -8.16 24.09 -17.66
N PRO A 155 -9.41 24.59 -17.54
CA PRO A 155 -9.77 25.97 -17.90
C PRO A 155 -8.99 27.05 -17.14
N ASN A 156 -8.53 26.77 -15.92
CA ASN A 156 -7.72 27.71 -15.13
C ASN A 156 -6.24 27.73 -15.55
N GLY A 157 -5.82 26.91 -16.52
CA GLY A 157 -4.44 26.87 -17.02
C GLY A 157 -3.48 26.06 -16.15
N TYR A 158 -3.99 25.28 -15.19
CA TYR A 158 -3.16 24.47 -14.29
C TYR A 158 -3.71 23.06 -14.14
N TYR A 159 -2.80 22.08 -14.22
CA TYR A 159 -3.05 20.79 -13.58
C TYR A 159 -2.86 20.91 -12.07
N GLN A 160 -3.63 20.15 -11.31
CA GLN A 160 -3.62 20.11 -9.85
C GLN A 160 -3.50 18.66 -9.40
N TYR A 161 -2.50 18.30 -8.59
CA TYR A 161 -2.25 16.91 -8.22
C TYR A 161 -2.19 16.72 -6.70
N ASN A 162 -2.79 15.63 -6.22
CA ASN A 162 -2.49 15.06 -4.90
C ASN A 162 -1.07 14.48 -4.95
N THR A 163 -0.17 14.98 -4.09
CA THR A 163 1.28 14.83 -4.32
C THR A 163 2.03 14.40 -3.08
N ASN A 164 2.66 13.23 -3.11
CA ASN A 164 3.65 12.86 -2.11
C ASN A 164 5.00 13.48 -2.44
N VAL A 165 5.67 14.02 -1.43
CA VAL A 165 7.06 14.50 -1.51
C VAL A 165 7.90 13.84 -0.43
N VAL A 166 9.13 13.49 -0.77
CA VAL A 166 10.10 12.94 0.18
C VAL A 166 11.34 13.84 0.24
N TYR A 167 11.68 14.26 1.46
CA TYR A 167 12.93 14.93 1.77
C TYR A 167 13.86 13.95 2.48
N ASP A 168 15.11 13.88 2.04
CA ASP A 168 16.14 13.10 2.74
C ASP A 168 16.59 13.75 4.05
N SER A 169 17.45 13.06 4.80
CA SER A 169 17.99 13.54 6.08
C SER A 169 18.82 14.83 5.97
N GLU A 170 19.19 15.28 4.78
CA GLU A 170 19.86 16.56 4.55
C GLU A 170 18.89 17.67 4.11
N GLY A 171 17.62 17.31 3.87
CA GLY A 171 16.56 18.19 3.40
C GLY A 171 16.43 18.27 1.89
N LYS A 172 17.12 17.45 1.10
CA LYS A 172 16.99 17.44 -0.36
C LYS A 172 15.72 16.72 -0.78
N LEU A 173 15.03 17.27 -1.78
CA LEU A 173 13.87 16.63 -2.43
C LEU A 173 14.37 15.42 -3.23
N VAL A 174 13.97 14.21 -2.83
CA VAL A 174 14.41 12.95 -3.46
C VAL A 174 13.30 12.18 -4.17
N ALA A 175 12.04 12.50 -3.90
CA ALA A 175 10.91 11.91 -4.61
C ALA A 175 9.73 12.88 -4.68
N ARG A 176 8.99 12.84 -5.79
CA ARG A 176 7.67 13.44 -6.00
C ARG A 176 6.80 12.41 -6.70
N TYR A 177 5.60 12.15 -6.18
CA TYR A 177 4.63 11.23 -6.78
C TYR A 177 3.25 11.87 -6.83
N HIS A 178 2.63 11.88 -8.01
CA HIS A 178 1.23 12.28 -8.18
C HIS A 178 0.31 11.07 -8.10
N LYS A 179 -0.70 11.13 -7.21
CA LYS A 179 -1.70 10.08 -7.04
C LYS A 179 -2.39 9.77 -8.36
N TYR A 180 -2.41 8.48 -8.73
CA TYR A 180 -2.97 8.05 -10.01
C TYR A 180 -4.44 7.61 -9.89
N HIS A 181 -4.79 6.89 -8.82
CA HIS A 181 -6.17 6.44 -8.57
C HIS A 181 -6.91 7.34 -7.58
N LEU A 182 -7.64 8.34 -8.10
CA LEU A 182 -8.39 9.28 -7.26
C LEU A 182 -9.66 8.67 -6.64
N TYR A 183 -9.92 8.97 -5.36
CA TYR A 183 -11.09 8.53 -4.61
C TYR A 183 -12.15 9.65 -4.51
N SER A 184 -12.71 10.03 -5.67
CA SER A 184 -13.69 11.14 -5.77
C SER A 184 -13.12 12.53 -5.39
N GLU A 185 -11.84 12.74 -5.66
CA GLU A 185 -11.11 13.99 -5.42
C GLU A 185 -11.28 14.94 -6.61
N LEU A 186 -12.44 15.61 -6.72
CA LEU A 186 -12.78 16.50 -7.84
C LEU A 186 -11.83 17.69 -8.01
N GLN A 187 -11.08 18.01 -6.95
CA GLN A 187 -10.10 19.08 -6.92
C GLN A 187 -8.77 18.73 -7.61
N PHE A 188 -8.54 17.45 -7.93
CA PHE A 188 -7.29 16.97 -8.53
C PHE A 188 -7.50 16.33 -9.90
N ASP A 189 -6.45 16.38 -10.71
CA ASP A 189 -6.31 15.73 -12.00
C ASP A 189 -5.60 14.38 -11.85
N VAL A 190 -5.85 13.48 -12.81
CA VAL A 190 -5.09 12.23 -12.95
C VAL A 190 -3.89 12.50 -13.86
N PRO A 191 -2.66 12.08 -13.49
CA PRO A 191 -1.51 12.14 -14.38
C PRO A 191 -1.76 11.42 -15.72
N GLU A 192 -1.14 11.88 -16.80
CA GLU A 192 -1.31 11.25 -18.13
C GLU A 192 -0.91 9.77 -18.15
N LYS A 193 0.08 9.40 -17.32
CA LYS A 193 0.58 8.04 -17.15
C LYS A 193 0.85 7.76 -15.68
N PRO A 194 0.76 6.50 -15.22
CA PRO A 194 1.18 6.14 -13.88
C PRO A 194 2.66 6.48 -13.67
N GLU A 195 2.97 7.14 -12.56
CA GLU A 195 4.34 7.46 -12.15
C GLU A 195 4.91 6.33 -11.29
N LEU A 196 6.00 5.70 -11.72
CA LEU A 196 6.69 4.63 -10.99
C LEU A 196 7.85 5.21 -10.17
N VAL A 197 7.51 5.81 -9.03
CA VAL A 197 8.46 6.60 -8.24
C VAL A 197 9.20 5.73 -7.22
N THR A 198 10.53 5.71 -7.31
CA THR A 198 11.40 5.03 -6.35
C THR A 198 12.58 5.92 -5.96
N PHE A 199 13.12 5.69 -4.76
CA PHE A 199 14.37 6.30 -4.31
C PHE A 199 15.17 5.29 -3.47
N ASN A 200 16.49 5.45 -3.47
CA ASN A 200 17.41 4.56 -2.75
C ASN A 200 17.93 5.25 -1.48
N THR A 201 18.14 4.47 -0.43
CA THR A 201 18.81 4.91 0.80
C THR A 201 19.88 3.89 1.21
N THR A 202 20.61 4.19 2.29
CA THR A 202 21.54 3.22 2.91
C THR A 202 20.82 2.09 3.66
N PHE A 203 19.50 2.15 3.76
CA PHE A 203 18.64 1.22 4.49
C PHE A 203 17.48 0.67 3.65
N GLY A 204 17.63 0.68 2.32
CA GLY A 204 16.75 -0.04 1.38
C GLY A 204 16.34 0.77 0.17
N ARG A 205 15.66 0.11 -0.77
CA ARG A 205 14.98 0.75 -1.89
C ARG A 205 13.52 0.99 -1.54
N PHE A 206 13.05 2.22 -1.75
CA PHE A 206 11.70 2.64 -1.41
C PHE A 206 10.86 2.89 -2.66
N GLY A 207 9.60 2.46 -2.62
CA GLY A 207 8.54 2.88 -3.53
C GLY A 207 7.49 3.70 -2.80
N ILE A 208 6.71 4.47 -3.55
CA ILE A 208 5.70 5.37 -2.98
C ILE A 208 4.43 5.30 -3.83
N PHE A 209 3.28 5.22 -3.16
CA PHE A 209 1.96 5.48 -3.75
C PHE A 209 0.98 5.96 -2.66
N THR A 210 -0.25 6.33 -3.03
CA THR A 210 -1.17 7.00 -2.09
C THR A 210 -2.51 6.28 -1.98
N CYS A 211 -2.92 5.97 -0.75
CA CYS A 211 -4.28 5.57 -0.41
C CYS A 211 -4.88 4.52 -1.37
N PHE A 212 -5.87 4.93 -2.16
CA PHE A 212 -6.64 4.10 -3.08
C PHE A 212 -5.80 3.38 -4.15
N ASP A 213 -4.59 3.88 -4.46
CA ASP A 213 -3.66 3.21 -5.38
C ASP A 213 -3.35 1.75 -5.00
N ILE A 214 -3.41 1.40 -3.70
CA ILE A 214 -3.13 0.05 -3.20
C ILE A 214 -4.04 -1.04 -3.80
N LEU A 215 -5.24 -0.66 -4.27
CA LEU A 215 -6.22 -1.58 -4.86
C LEU A 215 -6.00 -1.83 -6.36
N PHE A 216 -4.99 -1.20 -6.97
CA PHE A 216 -4.75 -1.24 -8.41
C PHE A 216 -3.37 -1.79 -8.75
N HIS A 217 -3.19 -2.13 -10.02
CA HIS A 217 -1.93 -2.67 -10.51
C HIS A 217 -0.85 -1.59 -10.57
N ASP A 218 -1.15 -0.47 -11.21
CA ASP A 218 -0.18 0.62 -11.36
C ASP A 218 -0.47 1.72 -10.31
N PRO A 219 0.54 2.28 -9.65
CA PRO A 219 1.93 1.85 -9.62
C PRO A 219 2.20 0.69 -8.65
N ALA A 220 1.23 0.31 -7.81
CA ALA A 220 1.46 -0.47 -6.58
C ALA A 220 2.13 -1.84 -6.81
N VAL A 221 1.65 -2.62 -7.78
CA VAL A 221 2.21 -3.93 -8.14
C VAL A 221 3.55 -3.78 -8.87
N ASN A 222 3.64 -2.90 -9.88
CA ASN A 222 4.88 -2.68 -10.64
C ASN A 222 6.05 -2.26 -9.75
N LEU A 223 5.79 -1.44 -8.72
CA LEU A 223 6.83 -1.04 -7.78
C LEU A 223 7.45 -2.25 -7.07
N VAL A 224 6.65 -3.27 -6.75
CA VAL A 224 7.13 -4.47 -6.06
C VAL A 224 7.76 -5.46 -7.03
N GLU A 225 7.12 -5.76 -8.15
CA GLU A 225 7.54 -6.83 -9.07
C GLU A 225 8.67 -6.39 -10.01
N ASP A 226 8.53 -5.22 -10.64
CA ASP A 226 9.48 -4.77 -11.66
C ASP A 226 10.61 -3.92 -11.05
N PHE A 227 10.27 -3.07 -10.08
CA PHE A 227 11.25 -2.17 -9.45
C PHE A 227 11.89 -2.78 -8.21
N LEU A 228 11.41 -3.94 -7.76
CA LEU A 228 11.98 -4.73 -6.69
C LEU A 228 12.23 -3.90 -5.41
N VAL A 229 11.32 -2.99 -5.07
CA VAL A 229 11.44 -2.18 -3.83
C VAL A 229 11.42 -3.08 -2.60
N ASP A 230 12.14 -2.66 -1.55
CA ASP A 230 12.19 -3.34 -0.26
C ASP A 230 11.05 -2.87 0.66
N THR A 231 10.71 -1.59 0.55
CA THR A 231 9.73 -0.91 1.40
C THR A 231 8.84 0.02 0.59
N ILE A 232 7.54 0.01 0.87
CA ILE A 232 6.57 0.98 0.35
C ILE A 232 6.21 1.98 1.43
N LEU A 233 6.12 3.25 1.05
CA LEU A 233 5.55 4.32 1.86
C LEU A 233 4.14 4.63 1.37
N LEU A 234 3.16 4.60 2.28
CA LEU A 234 1.75 4.77 1.99
C LEU A 234 1.10 5.82 2.90
N PRO A 235 1.08 7.09 2.49
CA PRO A 235 0.19 8.09 3.05
C PRO A 235 -1.24 7.75 2.65
N THR A 236 -2.16 7.86 3.59
CA THR A 236 -3.56 7.56 3.30
C THR A 236 -4.53 8.37 4.16
N ALA A 237 -5.71 8.67 3.62
CA ALA A 237 -6.88 9.14 4.34
C ALA A 237 -7.99 8.08 4.16
N TRP A 238 -7.73 6.88 4.68
CA TRP A 238 -8.54 5.70 4.44
C TRP A 238 -9.78 5.67 5.34
N MET A 239 -10.95 5.48 4.74
CA MET A 239 -12.21 5.27 5.45
C MET A 239 -12.47 3.78 5.60
N ASN A 240 -12.54 3.30 6.84
CA ASN A 240 -12.71 1.88 7.13
C ASN A 240 -14.08 1.36 6.67
N VAL A 241 -14.06 0.24 5.95
CA VAL A 241 -15.26 -0.49 5.53
C VAL A 241 -15.10 -1.97 5.89
N LEU A 242 -15.73 -2.37 6.99
CA LEU A 242 -15.84 -3.79 7.35
C LEU A 242 -16.70 -4.56 6.32
N PRO A 243 -16.44 -5.85 6.11
CA PRO A 243 -15.46 -6.70 6.82
C PRO A 243 -14.17 -6.98 6.03
N LEU A 244 -13.85 -6.22 4.97
CA LEU A 244 -12.73 -6.55 4.06
C LEU A 244 -11.79 -5.37 3.75
N LEU A 245 -12.14 -4.15 4.16
CA LEU A 245 -11.43 -2.92 3.78
C LEU A 245 -11.24 -2.02 5.00
N THR A 246 -10.95 -2.64 6.15
CA THR A 246 -10.40 -1.90 7.29
C THR A 246 -8.92 -1.63 7.03
N ALA A 247 -8.42 -0.42 7.28
CA ALA A 247 -7.06 -0.01 6.95
C ALA A 247 -6.01 -0.98 7.50
N ILE A 248 -6.03 -1.26 8.81
CA ILE A 248 -5.03 -2.17 9.42
C ILE A 248 -5.14 -3.60 8.89
N GLU A 249 -6.34 -4.03 8.50
CA GLU A 249 -6.62 -5.35 7.95
C GLU A 249 -6.04 -5.47 6.55
N PHE A 250 -6.57 -4.69 5.61
CA PHE A 250 -6.22 -4.79 4.20
C PHE A 250 -4.77 -4.39 3.93
N HIS A 251 -4.26 -3.32 4.55
CA HIS A 251 -2.89 -2.88 4.31
C HIS A 251 -1.86 -3.90 4.80
N SER A 252 -2.10 -4.53 5.96
CA SER A 252 -1.19 -5.56 6.46
C SER A 252 -1.25 -6.84 5.63
N ALA A 253 -2.43 -7.22 5.15
CA ALA A 253 -2.61 -8.33 4.22
C ALA A 253 -1.92 -8.08 2.88
N TRP A 254 -2.00 -6.85 2.35
CA TRP A 254 -1.30 -6.45 1.12
C TRP A 254 0.21 -6.56 1.29
N ALA A 255 0.78 -6.08 2.40
CA ALA A 255 2.21 -6.22 2.70
C ALA A 255 2.66 -7.68 2.76
N MET A 256 1.83 -8.56 3.33
CA MET A 256 2.09 -10.01 3.38
C MET A 256 2.00 -10.67 2.00
N GLY A 257 0.96 -10.38 1.22
CA GLY A 257 0.76 -10.95 -0.12
C GLY A 257 1.83 -10.49 -1.11
N MET A 258 2.18 -9.20 -1.09
CA MET A 258 3.23 -8.63 -1.94
C MET A 258 4.65 -8.87 -1.39
N ARG A 259 4.75 -9.35 -0.14
CA ARG A 259 6.01 -9.67 0.55
C ARG A 259 6.99 -8.49 0.59
N VAL A 260 6.49 -7.31 0.95
CA VAL A 260 7.26 -6.07 1.08
C VAL A 260 7.06 -5.45 2.46
N ASN A 261 8.00 -4.64 2.95
CA ASN A 261 7.70 -3.78 4.09
C ASN A 261 6.72 -2.69 3.65
N LEU A 262 5.77 -2.32 4.51
CA LEU A 262 4.79 -1.27 4.23
C LEU A 262 4.64 -0.34 5.44
N LEU A 263 4.87 0.95 5.22
CA LEU A 263 4.74 2.00 6.24
C LEU A 263 3.50 2.83 5.92
N VAL A 264 2.45 2.67 6.73
CA VAL A 264 1.16 3.32 6.53
C VAL A 264 0.91 4.38 7.58
N ALA A 265 0.70 5.61 7.12
CA ALA A 265 0.27 6.73 7.95
C ALA A 265 -1.13 7.15 7.52
N ASN A 266 -2.12 6.94 8.37
CA ASN A 266 -3.52 7.28 8.11
C ASN A 266 -3.92 8.60 8.76
N ALA A 267 -4.88 9.32 8.17
CA ALA A 267 -5.58 10.40 8.86
C ALA A 267 -6.39 9.82 10.04
N HIS A 268 -6.57 10.63 11.07
CA HIS A 268 -7.39 10.32 12.23
C HIS A 268 -8.63 11.21 12.24
N ASN A 269 -9.78 10.62 11.97
CA ASN A 269 -11.08 11.26 11.99
C ASN A 269 -12.19 10.22 12.22
N VAL A 270 -12.63 10.08 13.47
CA VAL A 270 -13.63 9.08 13.87
C VAL A 270 -14.98 9.29 13.17
N ASN A 271 -15.35 10.54 12.83
CA ASN A 271 -16.61 10.84 12.15
C ASN A 271 -16.66 10.30 10.71
N LEU A 272 -15.49 10.08 10.10
CA LEU A 272 -15.36 9.53 8.74
C LEU A 272 -14.83 8.09 8.74
N ASN A 273 -14.80 7.43 9.90
CA ASN A 273 -14.18 6.12 10.09
C ASN A 273 -12.71 6.07 9.61
N MET A 274 -11.97 7.16 9.80
CA MET A 274 -10.55 7.23 9.46
C MET A 274 -9.71 7.01 10.72
N THR A 275 -9.15 5.81 10.82
CA THR A 275 -8.10 5.42 11.77
C THR A 275 -7.49 4.14 11.23
N GLY A 276 -6.21 3.88 11.49
CA GLY A 276 -5.59 2.64 11.05
C GLY A 276 -4.24 2.87 10.42
N SER A 277 -3.25 3.15 11.25
CA SER A 277 -1.86 3.30 10.84
C SER A 277 -1.03 2.10 11.29
N GLY A 278 0.10 1.85 10.65
CA GLY A 278 0.97 0.76 11.06
C GLY A 278 2.23 0.59 10.24
N ILE A 279 3.09 -0.29 10.75
CA ILE A 279 4.33 -0.72 10.10
C ILE A 279 4.21 -2.24 9.95
N TYR A 280 4.22 -2.69 8.70
CA TYR A 280 3.97 -4.08 8.34
C TYR A 280 5.20 -4.65 7.64
N ALA A 281 5.58 -5.87 8.02
CA ALA A 281 6.64 -6.63 7.37
C ALA A 281 6.03 -7.84 6.65
N PRO A 282 6.74 -8.47 5.70
CA PRO A 282 6.20 -9.59 4.91
C PRO A 282 5.64 -10.75 5.72
N HIS A 283 6.22 -11.03 6.89
CA HIS A 283 5.84 -12.17 7.73
C HIS A 283 4.76 -11.85 8.77
N ALA A 284 4.62 -10.58 9.17
CA ALA A 284 3.66 -10.14 10.19
C ALA A 284 3.61 -8.60 10.32
N PRO A 285 2.49 -8.03 10.81
CA PRO A 285 2.46 -6.68 11.33
C PRO A 285 3.48 -6.49 12.47
N LYS A 286 4.24 -5.39 12.45
CA LYS A 286 5.23 -5.07 13.50
C LYS A 286 4.65 -4.22 14.61
N ILE A 287 3.86 -3.23 14.24
CA ILE A 287 3.07 -2.37 15.13
C ILE A 287 1.92 -1.77 14.33
N TYR A 288 0.77 -1.57 14.97
CA TYR A 288 -0.37 -0.90 14.36
C TYR A 288 -1.14 -0.12 15.42
N HIS A 289 -2.02 0.76 14.96
CA HIS A 289 -2.95 1.51 15.80
C HIS A 289 -4.31 1.56 15.12
N TYR A 290 -5.36 1.45 15.93
CA TYR A 290 -6.75 1.64 15.55
C TYR A 290 -7.45 2.26 16.75
N ASP A 291 -8.16 3.36 16.55
CA ASP A 291 -8.87 4.08 17.60
C ASP A 291 -10.09 4.82 17.02
N MET A 292 -11.28 4.37 17.42
CA MET A 292 -12.56 5.02 17.11
C MET A 292 -13.17 5.69 18.34
N GLU A 293 -12.45 5.71 19.47
CA GLU A 293 -12.94 6.20 20.76
C GLU A 293 -12.42 7.60 21.09
N THR A 294 -11.21 7.95 20.65
CA THR A 294 -10.59 9.27 20.91
C THR A 294 -10.32 10.04 19.63
N ASP A 295 -10.00 11.33 19.74
CA ASP A 295 -9.60 12.20 18.62
C ASP A 295 -8.07 12.49 18.65
N LEU A 296 -7.27 11.52 19.10
CA LEU A 296 -5.84 11.71 19.35
C LEU A 296 -4.96 11.10 18.25
N GLY A 297 -4.06 11.90 17.70
CA GLY A 297 -3.00 11.40 16.82
C GLY A 297 -2.03 10.47 17.54
N LYS A 298 -1.40 9.56 16.78
CA LYS A 298 -0.52 8.50 17.31
C LYS A 298 0.76 8.35 16.51
N LEU A 299 1.91 8.47 17.19
CA LEU A 299 3.21 8.10 16.65
C LEU A 299 3.50 6.62 16.91
N LEU A 300 3.86 5.88 15.88
CA LEU A 300 4.29 4.49 15.94
C LEU A 300 5.72 4.37 15.41
N LEU A 301 6.54 3.56 16.09
CA LEU A 301 7.89 3.24 15.66
C LEU A 301 8.10 1.73 15.69
N SER A 302 8.84 1.21 14.73
CA SER A 302 9.29 -0.17 14.77
C SER A 302 10.57 -0.38 13.97
N LYS A 303 11.35 -1.37 14.41
CA LYS A 303 12.51 -1.84 13.67
C LYS A 303 12.06 -2.79 12.56
N VAL A 304 12.54 -2.56 11.35
CA VAL A 304 12.24 -3.33 10.14
C VAL A 304 13.54 -3.71 9.41
N ASP A 305 13.52 -4.85 8.73
CA ASP A 305 14.66 -5.32 7.95
C ASP A 305 14.83 -4.44 6.70
N THR A 306 16.05 -4.03 6.40
CA THR A 306 16.34 -3.17 5.24
C THR A 306 16.08 -3.88 3.92
N HIS A 307 16.45 -5.16 3.83
CA HIS A 307 16.19 -6.01 2.67
C HIS A 307 15.40 -7.24 3.14
N PRO A 308 14.07 -7.17 3.22
CA PRO A 308 13.28 -8.26 3.77
C PRO A 308 13.44 -9.56 2.97
N ARG A 309 13.73 -9.50 1.66
CA ARG A 309 13.91 -10.67 0.78
C ARG A 309 15.06 -11.60 1.18
N ILE A 310 16.07 -11.08 1.87
CA ILE A 310 17.21 -11.88 2.36
C ILE A 310 17.05 -12.24 3.85
N SER A 311 15.97 -11.79 4.50
CA SER A 311 15.69 -12.07 5.90
C SER A 311 15.38 -13.57 6.09
N PRO A 312 15.88 -14.23 7.16
CA PRO A 312 15.56 -15.63 7.44
C PRO A 312 14.06 -15.91 7.66
N VAL A 313 13.30 -14.87 8.01
CA VAL A 313 11.85 -14.94 8.23
C VAL A 313 11.05 -14.52 7.00
N TYR A 314 11.69 -14.34 5.84
CA TYR A 314 11.00 -13.98 4.60
C TYR A 314 10.04 -15.11 4.17
N PRO A 315 8.75 -14.81 3.94
CA PRO A 315 7.78 -15.83 3.58
C PRO A 315 8.06 -16.41 2.18
N PRO A 316 7.88 -17.74 1.98
CA PRO A 316 8.04 -18.34 0.67
C PRO A 316 6.98 -17.81 -0.31
N ALA A 317 7.25 -17.96 -1.61
CA ALA A 317 6.21 -17.74 -2.62
C ALA A 317 5.04 -18.72 -2.40
N VAL A 318 3.82 -18.23 -2.60
CA VAL A 318 2.58 -18.99 -2.39
C VAL A 318 1.93 -19.25 -3.74
N ASN A 319 1.58 -20.51 -4.01
CA ASN A 319 0.69 -20.85 -5.13
C ASN A 319 -0.74 -20.93 -4.58
N TRP A 320 -1.49 -19.83 -4.70
CA TRP A 320 -2.79 -19.65 -4.06
C TRP A 320 -3.87 -20.66 -4.46
N ARG A 321 -3.71 -21.33 -5.60
CA ARG A 321 -4.67 -22.32 -6.12
C ARG A 321 -4.23 -23.78 -5.95
N ALA A 322 -2.99 -24.03 -5.53
CA ALA A 322 -2.40 -25.38 -5.58
C ALA A 322 -3.20 -26.40 -4.76
N TYR A 323 -3.45 -26.11 -3.47
CA TYR A 323 -4.24 -26.99 -2.62
C TYR A 323 -5.69 -27.09 -3.10
N ALA A 324 -6.34 -25.95 -3.34
CA ALA A 324 -7.76 -25.87 -3.69
C ALA A 324 -8.10 -26.65 -4.98
N THR A 325 -7.20 -26.68 -5.95
CA THR A 325 -7.40 -27.44 -7.20
C THR A 325 -6.99 -28.92 -7.11
N SER A 326 -6.30 -29.32 -6.05
CA SER A 326 -5.86 -30.72 -5.84
C SER A 326 -6.88 -31.60 -5.11
N ILE A 327 -7.83 -30.99 -4.41
CA ILE A 327 -8.83 -31.70 -3.62
C ILE A 327 -10.16 -31.82 -4.36
N ASN A 328 -10.93 -32.84 -4.02
CA ASN A 328 -12.36 -32.85 -4.36
C ASN A 328 -13.09 -31.84 -3.46
N PRO A 329 -14.04 -31.06 -4.01
CA PRO A 329 -14.90 -30.19 -3.21
C PRO A 329 -15.52 -30.94 -2.03
N PHE A 330 -15.53 -30.30 -0.85
CA PHE A 330 -16.26 -30.81 0.30
C PHE A 330 -17.78 -30.76 0.04
N PRO A 331 -18.60 -31.53 0.79
CA PRO A 331 -20.04 -31.49 0.64
C PRO A 331 -20.57 -30.05 0.68
N VAL A 332 -21.29 -29.68 -0.38
CA VAL A 332 -21.95 -28.37 -0.48
C VAL A 332 -23.22 -28.46 0.36
N GLN A 333 -23.32 -27.60 1.38
CA GLN A 333 -24.53 -27.43 2.18
C GLN A 333 -25.48 -26.44 1.49
N ASP A 334 -26.65 -26.21 2.07
CA ASP A 334 -27.59 -25.21 1.55
C ASP A 334 -26.89 -23.85 1.42
N THR A 335 -27.02 -23.25 0.24
CA THR A 335 -26.40 -21.96 -0.09
C THR A 335 -27.45 -20.87 -0.21
N PHE A 336 -27.09 -19.65 0.17
CA PHE A 336 -27.93 -18.48 0.04
C PHE A 336 -27.14 -17.26 -0.44
N ARG A 337 -27.85 -16.26 -0.95
CA ARG A 337 -27.25 -15.00 -1.41
C ARG A 337 -27.19 -14.00 -0.25
N GLY A 338 -26.08 -13.30 -0.13
CA GLY A 338 -25.92 -12.20 0.82
C GLY A 338 -25.01 -11.12 0.25
N PHE A 339 -24.98 -9.96 0.90
CA PHE A 339 -24.23 -8.81 0.39
C PHE A 339 -23.12 -8.42 1.35
N VAL A 340 -21.89 -8.36 0.82
CA VAL A 340 -20.79 -7.66 1.48
C VAL A 340 -20.66 -6.31 0.78
N SER A 341 -20.96 -5.23 1.50
CA SER A 341 -21.14 -3.90 0.92
C SER A 341 -22.18 -3.92 -0.23
N ARG A 342 -21.74 -3.87 -1.49
CA ARG A 342 -22.62 -3.88 -2.69
C ARG A 342 -22.45 -5.11 -3.57
N ASP A 343 -21.65 -6.07 -3.12
CA ASP A 343 -21.31 -7.25 -3.90
C ASP A 343 -22.07 -8.45 -3.37
N GLU A 344 -22.67 -9.20 -4.29
CA GLU A 344 -23.54 -10.31 -3.98
C GLU A 344 -22.75 -11.62 -3.92
N PHE A 345 -22.46 -12.06 -2.70
CA PHE A 345 -21.73 -13.29 -2.38
C PHE A 345 -22.66 -14.50 -2.41
N ASN A 346 -22.09 -15.68 -2.67
CA ASN A 346 -22.75 -16.94 -2.34
C ASN A 346 -22.25 -17.42 -0.98
N PHE A 347 -23.14 -17.63 -0.02
CA PHE A 347 -22.84 -18.02 1.35
C PHE A 347 -23.36 -19.39 1.70
N THR A 348 -22.74 -20.02 2.69
CA THR A 348 -23.25 -21.21 3.40
C THR A 348 -22.91 -21.11 4.89
N GLU A 349 -23.82 -21.57 5.75
CA GLU A 349 -23.68 -21.45 7.21
C GLU A 349 -22.72 -22.50 7.79
N LEU A 350 -21.95 -22.11 8.81
CA LEU A 350 -21.21 -23.03 9.67
C LEU A 350 -22.15 -23.59 10.77
N PHE A 351 -22.94 -24.63 10.44
CA PHE A 351 -23.94 -25.18 11.36
C PHE A 351 -23.35 -25.86 12.61
N GLY A 352 -22.34 -26.71 12.43
CA GLY A 352 -21.74 -27.49 13.52
C GLY A 352 -20.54 -26.79 14.17
N ASN A 353 -20.09 -27.32 15.31
CA ASN A 353 -18.84 -26.88 15.97
C ASN A 353 -17.59 -27.15 15.11
N SER A 354 -17.66 -28.09 14.16
CA SER A 354 -16.59 -28.38 13.22
C SER A 354 -17.16 -28.83 11.90
N GLY A 355 -16.44 -28.59 10.81
CA GLY A 355 -16.87 -29.02 9.50
C GLY A 355 -15.82 -28.78 8.41
N ASN A 356 -16.06 -29.41 7.27
CA ASN A 356 -15.38 -29.15 6.02
C ASN A 356 -16.45 -28.76 5.00
N ILE A 357 -16.39 -27.54 4.49
CA ILE A 357 -17.44 -26.98 3.63
C ILE A 357 -16.83 -26.33 2.40
N THR A 358 -17.57 -26.37 1.30
CA THR A 358 -17.22 -25.68 0.06
C THR A 358 -18.39 -24.84 -0.41
N VAL A 359 -18.09 -23.61 -0.84
CA VAL A 359 -19.04 -22.75 -1.54
C VAL A 359 -18.37 -22.20 -2.79
N CYS A 360 -19.10 -22.15 -3.89
CA CYS A 360 -18.58 -21.64 -5.15
C CYS A 360 -19.47 -20.50 -5.67
N GLN A 361 -18.84 -19.56 -6.37
CA GLN A 361 -19.51 -18.63 -7.24
C GLN A 361 -18.73 -18.56 -8.55
N LYS A 362 -19.40 -18.84 -9.68
CA LYS A 362 -18.77 -18.97 -11.01
C LYS A 362 -17.51 -19.84 -10.96
N GLU A 363 -16.34 -19.32 -11.33
CA GLU A 363 -15.06 -20.04 -11.38
C GLU A 363 -14.34 -20.16 -10.02
N LEU A 364 -14.78 -19.42 -8.99
CA LEU A 364 -14.14 -19.44 -7.67
C LEU A 364 -14.88 -20.40 -6.75
N CYS A 365 -14.18 -21.44 -6.30
CA CYS A 365 -14.60 -22.31 -5.21
C CYS A 365 -13.72 -22.05 -3.99
N CYS A 366 -14.37 -21.84 -2.84
CA CYS A 366 -13.73 -21.58 -1.56
C CYS A 366 -13.94 -22.78 -0.64
N HIS A 367 -12.85 -23.23 0.00
CA HIS A 367 -12.85 -24.39 0.87
C HIS A 367 -12.43 -23.99 2.28
N LEU A 368 -13.23 -24.39 3.27
CA LEU A 368 -12.95 -24.16 4.67
C LEU A 368 -13.02 -25.47 5.45
N SER A 369 -11.95 -25.76 6.18
CA SER A 369 -11.96 -26.70 7.31
C SER A 369 -11.90 -25.89 8.59
N TYR A 370 -12.77 -26.19 9.55
CA TYR A 370 -12.82 -25.43 10.80
C TYR A 370 -13.19 -26.27 12.01
N ARG A 371 -12.79 -25.80 13.19
CA ARG A 371 -13.22 -26.29 14.50
C ARG A 371 -13.29 -25.12 15.48
N MET A 372 -14.48 -24.88 16.01
CA MET A 372 -14.75 -23.91 17.08
C MET A 372 -14.44 -24.54 18.43
N LEU A 373 -13.93 -23.74 19.40
CA LEU A 373 -13.82 -24.18 20.79
C LEU A 373 -15.19 -24.42 21.44
N GLY A 374 -16.19 -23.68 20.97
CA GLY A 374 -17.59 -23.81 21.31
C GLY A 374 -18.39 -22.87 20.41
N LYS A 375 -19.49 -23.35 19.84
CA LYS A 375 -20.38 -22.49 19.05
C LYS A 375 -21.22 -21.64 20.01
N GLU A 376 -21.06 -20.33 19.90
CA GLU A 376 -21.90 -19.39 20.63
C GLU A 376 -23.33 -19.45 20.10
N LYS A 377 -24.31 -19.66 20.99
CA LYS A 377 -25.71 -19.87 20.58
C LYS A 377 -26.32 -18.68 19.85
N ASN A 378 -25.76 -17.48 20.08
CA ASN A 378 -26.24 -16.22 19.55
C ASN A 378 -25.30 -15.63 18.48
N GLU A 379 -24.40 -16.44 17.91
CA GLU A 379 -23.58 -16.03 16.77
C GLU A 379 -23.72 -17.00 15.60
N VAL A 380 -23.77 -16.44 14.40
CA VAL A 380 -23.72 -17.19 13.14
C VAL A 380 -22.46 -16.82 12.39
N TYR A 381 -21.81 -17.83 11.82
CA TYR A 381 -20.70 -17.68 10.90
C TYR A 381 -21.06 -18.30 9.56
N VAL A 382 -20.54 -17.72 8.49
CA VAL A 382 -20.73 -18.21 7.13
C VAL A 382 -19.41 -18.28 6.39
N LEU A 383 -19.31 -19.19 5.44
CA LEU A 383 -18.31 -19.17 4.38
C LEU A 383 -18.93 -18.55 3.13
N GLY A 384 -18.24 -17.61 2.52
CA GLY A 384 -18.64 -16.89 1.31
C GLY A 384 -17.63 -17.00 0.17
N ALA A 385 -18.14 -17.02 -1.05
CA ALA A 385 -17.37 -16.86 -2.28
C ALA A 385 -17.91 -15.69 -3.10
N PHE A 386 -16.99 -14.83 -3.58
CA PHE A 386 -17.28 -13.79 -4.56
C PHE A 386 -16.31 -13.81 -5.74
N THR A 387 -16.83 -13.70 -6.96
CA THR A 387 -16.01 -13.41 -8.15
C THR A 387 -16.74 -12.51 -9.14
N GLY A 388 -16.21 -11.29 -9.33
CA GLY A 388 -16.82 -10.30 -10.20
C GLY A 388 -16.32 -8.88 -9.98
N LEU A 389 -16.92 -7.95 -10.74
CA LEU A 389 -16.64 -6.52 -10.62
C LEU A 389 -17.29 -5.94 -9.35
N HIS A 390 -16.49 -5.22 -8.57
CA HIS A 390 -16.82 -4.63 -7.29
C HIS A 390 -17.65 -3.35 -7.42
N GLY A 391 -18.57 -3.16 -6.48
CA GLY A 391 -19.04 -1.84 -6.10
C GLY A 391 -19.96 -1.18 -7.13
N ARG A 392 -20.16 0.14 -6.97
CA ARG A 392 -21.07 0.92 -7.84
C ARG A 392 -20.47 1.22 -9.21
N ARG A 393 -19.15 1.45 -9.26
CA ARG A 393 -18.42 1.75 -10.50
C ARG A 393 -18.18 0.50 -11.36
N LYS A 394 -18.24 -0.70 -10.76
CA LYS A 394 -17.99 -1.99 -11.42
C LYS A 394 -16.68 -1.96 -12.20
N SER A 395 -15.63 -1.44 -11.57
CA SER A 395 -14.28 -1.25 -12.14
C SER A 395 -13.31 -2.33 -11.71
N GLU A 396 -13.27 -2.65 -10.42
CA GLU A 396 -12.27 -3.52 -9.81
C GLU A 396 -12.77 -4.97 -9.77
N TYR A 397 -12.08 -5.91 -10.42
CA TYR A 397 -12.43 -7.33 -10.40
C TYR A 397 -11.85 -8.06 -9.19
N TRP A 398 -12.71 -8.55 -8.30
CA TRP A 398 -12.29 -9.26 -7.10
C TRP A 398 -12.61 -10.75 -7.19
N GLN A 399 -11.77 -11.55 -6.54
CA GLN A 399 -12.04 -12.93 -6.16
C GLN A 399 -11.86 -13.02 -4.65
N VAL A 400 -12.90 -13.36 -3.88
CA VAL A 400 -12.83 -13.35 -2.42
C VAL A 400 -13.37 -14.65 -1.86
N CYS A 401 -12.56 -15.32 -1.03
CA CYS A 401 -13.02 -16.35 -0.12
C CYS A 401 -13.03 -15.78 1.29
N VAL A 402 -14.14 -15.89 2.01
CA VAL A 402 -14.27 -15.27 3.34
C VAL A 402 -15.06 -16.14 4.31
N MET A 403 -14.52 -16.40 5.49
CA MET A 403 -15.28 -16.82 6.66
C MET A 403 -15.58 -15.57 7.49
N LEU A 404 -16.84 -15.25 7.74
CA LEU A 404 -17.21 -14.05 8.52
C LEU A 404 -18.32 -14.32 9.53
N LYS A 405 -18.33 -13.51 10.58
CA LYS A 405 -19.41 -13.43 11.56
C LYS A 405 -20.56 -12.58 11.01
N CYS A 406 -21.78 -13.08 11.08
CA CYS A 406 -22.98 -12.30 10.74
C CYS A 406 -23.32 -11.32 11.88
N ARG A 407 -23.99 -10.22 11.55
CA ARG A 407 -24.34 -9.19 12.55
C ARG A 407 -25.33 -9.70 13.58
N THR A 408 -26.31 -10.47 13.12
CA THR A 408 -27.32 -11.12 13.97
C THR A 408 -27.43 -12.60 13.60
N MET A 409 -28.36 -13.31 14.24
CA MET A 409 -28.72 -14.69 13.88
C MET A 409 -29.46 -14.78 12.53
N ASP A 410 -29.92 -13.65 11.99
CA ASP A 410 -30.58 -13.61 10.68
C ASP A 410 -29.52 -13.64 9.58
N LEU A 411 -29.58 -14.67 8.73
CA LEU A 411 -28.66 -14.90 7.62
C LEU A 411 -28.63 -13.75 6.61
N THR A 412 -29.69 -12.95 6.51
CA THR A 412 -29.72 -11.77 5.63
C THR A 412 -28.76 -10.66 6.08
N THR A 413 -28.28 -10.72 7.34
CA THR A 413 -27.33 -9.76 7.90
C THR A 413 -25.86 -10.15 7.69
N CYS A 414 -25.60 -11.34 7.14
CA CYS A 414 -24.24 -11.78 6.85
C CYS A 414 -23.60 -10.88 5.77
N GLY A 415 -22.41 -10.35 6.08
CA GLY A 415 -21.70 -9.38 5.25
C GLY A 415 -21.88 -7.90 5.67
N GLN A 416 -22.77 -7.61 6.61
CA GLN A 416 -22.84 -6.28 7.26
C GLN A 416 -21.67 -6.07 8.22
N SER A 417 -21.37 -4.80 8.54
CA SER A 417 -20.31 -4.44 9.48
C SER A 417 -20.55 -5.04 10.87
N VAL A 418 -19.54 -5.71 11.40
CA VAL A 418 -19.53 -6.27 12.76
C VAL A 418 -18.20 -5.98 13.43
N GLU A 419 -18.26 -5.40 14.62
CA GLU A 419 -17.06 -5.00 15.36
C GLU A 419 -16.74 -5.96 16.51
N THR A 420 -17.69 -6.78 16.96
CA THR A 420 -17.49 -7.68 18.11
C THR A 420 -17.92 -9.10 17.80
N ALA A 421 -17.17 -10.05 18.35
CA ALA A 421 -17.46 -11.48 18.33
C ALA A 421 -17.06 -12.14 19.65
N LEU A 422 -17.66 -13.30 19.92
CA LEU A 422 -17.38 -14.17 21.07
C LEU A 422 -16.84 -15.54 20.66
N THR A 423 -17.23 -16.06 19.49
CA THR A 423 -16.83 -17.39 19.01
C THR A 423 -15.35 -17.46 18.70
N ARG A 424 -14.69 -18.49 19.24
CA ARG A 424 -13.26 -18.78 19.08
C ARG A 424 -13.06 -20.04 18.25
N PHE A 425 -11.99 -20.06 17.47
CA PHE A 425 -11.65 -21.18 16.59
C PHE A 425 -10.38 -21.88 17.09
N GLU A 426 -10.50 -23.15 17.43
CA GLU A 426 -9.34 -24.03 17.68
C GLU A 426 -8.53 -24.20 16.38
N MET A 427 -9.23 -24.31 15.25
CA MET A 427 -8.62 -24.49 13.94
C MET A 427 -9.44 -23.82 12.83
N PHE A 428 -8.76 -23.20 11.88
CA PHE A 428 -9.30 -22.91 10.56
C PHE A 428 -8.24 -23.16 9.47
N SER A 429 -8.69 -23.53 8.28
CA SER A 429 -7.88 -23.64 7.07
C SER A 429 -8.73 -23.21 5.88
N LEU A 430 -8.46 -22.01 5.35
CA LEU A 430 -9.16 -21.40 4.22
C LEU A 430 -8.29 -21.49 2.95
N SER A 431 -8.90 -21.81 1.81
CA SER A 431 -8.25 -21.79 0.49
C SER A 431 -9.27 -21.55 -0.62
N GLY A 432 -8.81 -21.21 -1.83
CA GLY A 432 -9.70 -21.01 -2.97
C GLY A 432 -9.05 -21.26 -4.32
N THR A 433 -9.86 -21.51 -5.35
CA THR A 433 -9.40 -21.73 -6.73
C THR A 433 -9.11 -20.42 -7.46
N PHE A 434 -8.26 -19.57 -6.87
CA PHE A 434 -7.94 -18.24 -7.40
C PHE A 434 -7.36 -18.32 -8.82
N GLY A 435 -7.86 -17.43 -9.69
CA GLY A 435 -7.37 -17.19 -11.05
C GLY A 435 -6.29 -16.11 -11.14
N THR A 436 -5.80 -15.64 -9.98
CA THR A 436 -4.80 -14.59 -9.83
C THR A 436 -3.74 -15.03 -8.81
N GLU A 437 -2.52 -14.53 -8.95
CA GLU A 437 -1.44 -14.70 -7.97
C GLU A 437 -1.45 -13.60 -6.89
N TYR A 438 -2.22 -12.53 -7.11
CA TYR A 438 -2.36 -11.40 -6.18
C TYR A 438 -3.50 -11.65 -5.20
N VAL A 439 -3.18 -12.36 -4.11
CA VAL A 439 -4.10 -12.66 -3.02
C VAL A 439 -3.52 -12.15 -1.71
N PHE A 440 -4.35 -11.43 -0.95
CA PHE A 440 -4.02 -10.76 0.29
C PHE A 440 -4.74 -11.47 1.45
N PRO A 441 -4.00 -12.16 2.34
CA PRO A 441 -4.57 -12.91 3.44
C PRO A 441 -4.93 -12.02 4.63
N GLU A 442 -6.20 -12.02 5.05
CA GLU A 442 -6.69 -11.17 6.14
C GLU A 442 -7.23 -12.03 7.28
N VAL A 443 -6.92 -11.63 8.51
CA VAL A 443 -7.47 -12.20 9.74
C VAL A 443 -7.73 -11.05 10.69
N LEU A 444 -9.00 -10.78 10.98
CA LEU A 444 -9.42 -9.72 11.87
C LEU A 444 -10.21 -10.30 13.03
N HIS A 445 -9.85 -9.88 14.23
CA HIS A 445 -10.44 -10.35 15.47
C HIS A 445 -11.35 -9.29 16.11
N THR A 446 -12.13 -9.72 17.11
CA THR A 446 -13.12 -8.89 17.83
C THR A 446 -12.55 -7.56 18.33
N LYS A 447 -13.27 -6.46 18.21
CA LYS A 447 -12.79 -5.08 18.45
C LYS A 447 -11.70 -4.63 17.48
N ILE A 448 -11.70 -5.18 16.25
CA ILE A 448 -10.88 -4.71 15.13
C ILE A 448 -9.39 -4.74 15.48
N HIS A 449 -8.89 -5.91 15.89
CA HIS A 449 -7.46 -6.11 16.14
C HIS A 449 -6.88 -7.14 15.18
N LEU A 450 -5.61 -6.92 14.83
CA LEU A 450 -4.78 -7.93 14.17
C LEU A 450 -4.15 -8.82 15.23
N SER A 451 -3.81 -10.05 14.86
CA SER A 451 -3.08 -10.96 15.75
C SER A 451 -1.77 -11.45 15.10
N PRO A 452 -0.70 -10.63 15.15
CA PRO A 452 0.59 -10.95 14.54
C PRO A 452 1.13 -12.31 14.99
N GLY A 453 1.57 -13.13 14.03
CA GLY A 453 2.15 -14.46 14.30
C GLY A 453 1.14 -15.54 14.73
N ARG A 454 -0.17 -15.27 14.68
CA ARG A 454 -1.24 -16.22 15.01
C ARG A 454 -1.84 -16.96 13.81
N PHE A 455 -1.35 -16.68 12.61
CA PHE A 455 -1.72 -17.38 11.39
C PHE A 455 -0.50 -17.50 10.47
N GLU A 456 -0.61 -18.34 9.46
CA GLU A 456 0.40 -18.46 8.40
C GLU A 456 -0.24 -18.85 7.07
N CYS A 457 0.42 -18.45 5.98
CA CYS A 457 0.09 -18.88 4.63
C CYS A 457 1.03 -20.01 4.21
N LEU A 458 0.46 -21.17 3.92
CA LEU A 458 1.20 -22.32 3.43
C LEU A 458 1.54 -22.14 1.94
N LYS A 459 2.61 -22.78 1.48
CA LYS A 459 3.09 -22.69 0.08
C LYS A 459 2.04 -23.10 -0.95
N ASP A 460 1.07 -23.92 -0.53
CA ASP A 460 0.00 -24.43 -1.37
C ASP A 460 -1.28 -23.58 -1.37
N GLY A 461 -1.25 -22.37 -0.78
CA GLY A 461 -2.35 -21.40 -0.85
C GLY A 461 -3.34 -21.47 0.29
N ARG A 462 -3.08 -22.27 1.33
CA ARG A 462 -3.92 -22.32 2.53
C ARG A 462 -3.54 -21.24 3.53
N LEU A 463 -4.53 -20.49 4.00
CA LEU A 463 -4.45 -19.63 5.18
C LEU A 463 -4.92 -20.43 6.40
N VAL A 464 -4.01 -20.65 7.35
CA VAL A 464 -4.25 -21.49 8.54
C VAL A 464 -3.93 -20.73 9.81
N ASN A 465 -4.62 -21.08 10.90
CA ASN A 465 -4.23 -20.57 12.22
C ASN A 465 -2.93 -21.23 12.71
N LYS A 466 -2.13 -20.45 13.43
CA LYS A 466 -0.86 -20.86 14.04
C LYS A 466 -0.99 -20.75 15.55
N ASN A 467 -0.51 -21.77 16.26
CA ASN A 467 -0.49 -21.81 17.73
C ASN A 467 -1.87 -21.67 18.41
N GLY A 468 -2.94 -22.15 17.76
CA GLY A 468 -4.27 -22.26 18.37
C GLY A 468 -4.84 -20.94 18.89
N SER A 469 -4.82 -19.86 18.09
CA SER A 469 -5.35 -18.55 18.50
C SER A 469 -6.76 -18.65 19.09
N PHE A 470 -6.89 -18.32 20.38
CA PHE A 470 -8.15 -18.41 21.13
C PHE A 470 -8.89 -17.06 21.18
N GLU A 471 -8.54 -16.10 20.33
CA GLU A 471 -9.23 -14.82 20.26
C GLU A 471 -10.47 -14.94 19.38
N PRO A 472 -11.61 -14.31 19.75
CA PRO A 472 -12.77 -14.33 18.89
C PRO A 472 -12.50 -13.67 17.54
N ILE A 473 -12.95 -14.31 16.47
CA ILE A 473 -12.65 -13.92 15.08
C ILE A 473 -13.84 -13.16 14.50
N LEU A 474 -13.60 -12.03 13.83
CA LEU A 474 -14.62 -11.37 13.01
C LEU A 474 -14.64 -11.94 11.60
N THR A 475 -13.45 -12.07 11.01
CA THR A 475 -13.28 -12.53 9.63
C THR A 475 -11.93 -13.20 9.41
N VAL A 476 -11.92 -14.18 8.50
CA VAL A 476 -10.73 -14.77 7.88
C VAL A 476 -10.99 -14.75 6.38
N SER A 477 -10.17 -14.06 5.61
CA SER A 477 -10.38 -13.90 4.17
C SER A 477 -9.08 -14.12 3.37
N LEU A 478 -9.29 -14.48 2.12
CA LEU A 478 -8.30 -14.43 1.05
C LEU A 478 -8.86 -13.49 -0.01
N PHE A 479 -8.35 -12.26 -0.03
CA PHE A 479 -8.79 -11.20 -0.92
C PHE A 479 -7.93 -11.17 -2.18
N GLY A 480 -8.47 -11.62 -3.30
CA GLY A 480 -7.79 -11.67 -4.59
C GLY A 480 -8.16 -10.51 -5.51
N ARG A 481 -7.15 -9.88 -6.12
CA ARG A 481 -7.33 -8.91 -7.21
C ARG A 481 -6.96 -9.54 -8.54
N TRP A 482 -7.88 -9.50 -9.49
CA TRP A 482 -7.63 -9.96 -10.86
C TRP A 482 -7.51 -8.77 -11.80
N TYR A 483 -6.40 -8.04 -11.70
CA TYR A 483 -6.19 -6.76 -12.38
C TYR A 483 -6.45 -6.81 -13.90
N MET A 484 -6.10 -7.91 -14.58
CA MET A 484 -6.38 -8.10 -16.02
C MET A 484 -7.87 -8.14 -16.39
N LYS A 485 -8.75 -8.37 -15.41
CA LYS A 485 -10.21 -8.39 -15.58
C LYS A 485 -10.88 -7.11 -15.09
N ASP A 486 -10.12 -6.14 -14.60
CA ASP A 486 -10.67 -4.83 -14.26
C ASP A 486 -11.37 -4.26 -15.50
N SER A 487 -12.55 -3.68 -15.30
CA SER A 487 -13.19 -2.93 -16.39
C SER A 487 -12.33 -1.70 -16.61
N LEU A 488 -11.79 -1.55 -17.82
CA LEU A 488 -11.18 -0.30 -18.24
C LEU A 488 -12.23 0.80 -18.05
N SER A 489 -12.09 1.63 -17.02
CA SER A 489 -12.88 2.85 -16.97
C SER A 489 -12.44 3.66 -18.17
N THR A 490 -13.33 3.85 -19.14
CA THR A 490 -13.20 4.83 -20.20
C THR A 490 -13.16 6.22 -19.57
N SER A 491 -12.01 6.60 -19.04
CA SER A 491 -11.60 7.98 -18.77
C SER A 491 -10.44 8.34 -19.70
N GLY A 492 -10.57 7.93 -20.96
CA GLY A 492 -9.62 8.18 -22.04
C GLY A 492 -9.73 7.09 -23.10
N GLU A 493 -10.48 7.34 -24.19
CA GLU A 493 -10.33 6.54 -25.40
C GLU A 493 -8.88 6.66 -25.87
N ILE A 494 -8.07 5.64 -25.58
CA ILE A 494 -6.90 5.34 -26.38
C ILE A 494 -7.24 4.08 -27.15
N ARG A 495 -7.57 4.26 -28.43
CA ARG A 495 -7.44 3.17 -29.40
C ARG A 495 -5.97 2.77 -29.40
N SER A 496 -5.63 1.70 -28.67
CA SER A 496 -4.33 1.05 -28.80
C SER A 496 -4.26 0.40 -30.19
N PRO A 497 -3.24 0.70 -31.02
CA PRO A 497 -2.93 -0.16 -32.16
C PRO A 497 -2.36 -1.46 -31.60
N THR A 498 -2.88 -2.57 -32.08
CA THR A 498 -2.48 -3.93 -31.77
C THR A 498 -0.97 -4.09 -31.95
N VAL A 499 -0.19 -4.06 -30.86
CA VAL A 499 1.24 -4.40 -30.91
C VAL A 499 1.34 -5.92 -30.93
N THR A 500 1.45 -6.47 -32.14
CA THR A 500 1.80 -7.87 -32.35
C THR A 500 3.29 -8.03 -32.05
N TYR A 501 3.64 -8.75 -30.98
CA TYR A 501 5.02 -9.15 -30.72
C TYR A 501 5.46 -10.12 -31.82
N LEU A 502 6.23 -9.64 -32.79
CA LEU A 502 6.93 -10.49 -33.75
C LEU A 502 8.21 -11.00 -33.07
N LEU A 503 8.21 -12.27 -32.67
CA LEU A 503 9.39 -12.99 -32.20
C LEU A 503 10.38 -13.13 -33.37
N ILE A 504 11.35 -12.21 -33.47
CA ILE A 504 12.50 -12.37 -34.37
C ILE A 504 13.46 -13.36 -33.71
N SER A 505 13.43 -14.60 -34.21
CA SER A 505 14.38 -15.64 -33.86
C SER A 505 15.69 -15.36 -34.61
N ILE A 506 16.73 -14.93 -33.88
CA ILE A 506 18.09 -14.82 -34.42
C ILE A 506 18.69 -16.23 -34.45
N SER A 507 18.73 -16.83 -35.63
CA SER A 507 19.49 -18.07 -35.87
C SER A 507 20.97 -17.73 -36.03
N LEU A 508 21.80 -18.16 -35.08
CA LEU A 508 23.26 -18.18 -35.25
C LEU A 508 23.64 -19.20 -36.33
N ILE A 509 24.11 -18.73 -37.48
CA ILE A 509 24.77 -19.56 -38.48
C ILE A 509 26.26 -19.63 -38.13
N ILE A 510 26.70 -20.79 -37.64
CA ILE A 510 28.12 -21.13 -37.49
C ILE A 510 28.63 -21.55 -38.87
N VAL A 511 29.44 -20.71 -39.52
CA VAL A 511 30.15 -21.08 -40.75
C VAL A 511 31.46 -21.78 -40.35
N VAL A 512 31.53 -23.09 -40.63
CA VAL A 512 32.76 -23.88 -40.54
C VAL A 512 33.53 -23.72 -41.84
N LEU A 513 34.71 -23.09 -41.78
CA LEU A 513 35.66 -23.01 -42.90
C LEU A 513 36.50 -24.28 -42.96
N PRO A 514 36.59 -24.99 -44.09
CA PRO A 514 37.52 -26.10 -44.25
C PRO A 514 38.90 -25.59 -44.66
N SER A 515 39.91 -26.06 -43.93
CA SER A 515 41.33 -25.88 -44.20
C SER A 515 41.71 -26.45 -45.57
N ILE A 516 42.27 -25.61 -46.45
CA ILE A 516 42.98 -26.08 -47.64
C ILE A 516 44.47 -25.85 -47.42
N VAL A 517 45.17 -26.98 -47.27
CA VAL A 517 46.62 -27.13 -47.38
C VAL A 517 47.00 -26.98 -48.85
N MET A 518 48.04 -26.19 -49.14
CA MET A 518 48.78 -26.33 -50.40
C MET A 518 50.27 -26.43 -50.12
N VAL A 519 50.85 -27.45 -50.78
CA VAL A 519 52.24 -27.87 -50.86
C VAL A 519 53.15 -26.78 -51.42
#